data_AF-A0A2A4LES8-F1
#
_entry.id   AF-A0A2A4LES8-F1
#
_cell.length_a   1.000
_cell.length_b   1.000
_cell.length_c   1.000
_cell.angle_alpha   90.00
_cell.angle_beta   90.00
_cell.angle_gamma   90.00
#
_symmetry.space_group_name_H-M   'P 1'
#
loop_
_entity.id
_entity.type
_entity.pdbx_description
1 polymer ?
#
loop_
_entity_poly.entity_id
_entity_poly.type
_entity_poly.pdbx_seq_one_letter_code
_entity_poly.pdbx_strand_id
1 'polypeptide(L)'
;IMIDNVENLNLNSSNALLKAIEEPLNNTFFFIIHNSATKILDTVKSRCTEFKFALTTSKKKNIFANIIRQYKNEFEINEINEIIENYYFDTPGNLVKYLLALDKASISITENKLKCIYHFIEKYKNEKNPETLSFLSLFIEKFYNELCLNNNKNLNSYFFNQSKILKQIDEMRRFNLDEKNIFIWIKDILQNEAK
;
A
#
# COMPACT_ATOMS: atom_id res chain seq x y z
N ILE A 1 19.55 -8.30 -17.35
CA ILE A 1 18.75 -9.29 -16.59
C ILE A 1 18.16 -8.57 -15.37
N MET A 2 16.85 -8.65 -15.17
CA MET A 2 16.18 -8.06 -14.01
C MET A 2 15.55 -9.17 -13.16
N ILE A 3 15.82 -9.17 -11.86
CA ILE A 3 15.30 -10.14 -10.91
C ILE A 3 14.55 -9.36 -9.86
N ASP A 4 13.24 -9.59 -9.77
CA ASP A 4 12.37 -8.95 -8.80
C ASP A 4 12.14 -9.84 -7.57
N ASN A 5 11.97 -9.22 -6.40
CA ASN A 5 11.79 -9.86 -5.10
C ASN A 5 12.77 -11.02 -4.84
N VAL A 6 14.07 -10.72 -4.88
CA VAL A 6 15.14 -11.72 -4.73
C VAL A 6 15.07 -12.49 -3.41
N GLU A 7 14.43 -11.94 -2.38
CA GLU A 7 14.19 -12.59 -1.09
C GLU A 7 13.33 -13.87 -1.20
N ASN A 8 12.59 -14.05 -2.29
CA ASN A 8 11.78 -15.24 -2.53
C ASN A 8 12.60 -16.39 -3.14
N LEU A 9 13.87 -16.17 -3.49
CA LEU A 9 14.74 -17.22 -3.99
C LEU A 9 15.08 -18.20 -2.87
N ASN A 10 14.90 -19.50 -3.13
CA ASN A 10 15.43 -20.53 -2.25
C ASN A 10 16.96 -20.58 -2.32
N LEU A 11 17.56 -21.36 -1.42
CA LEU A 11 19.02 -21.47 -1.29
C LEU A 11 19.71 -21.91 -2.59
N ASN A 12 19.15 -22.91 -3.29
CA ASN A 12 19.72 -23.43 -4.53
C ASN A 12 19.70 -22.37 -5.65
N SER A 13 18.58 -21.64 -5.77
CA SER A 13 18.41 -20.58 -6.76
C SER A 13 19.34 -19.40 -6.48
N SER A 14 19.49 -19.05 -5.20
CA SER A 14 20.41 -18.01 -4.75
C SER A 14 21.87 -18.37 -5.08
N ASN A 15 22.30 -19.60 -4.80
CA ASN A 15 23.66 -20.06 -5.12
C ASN A 15 23.95 -20.07 -6.63
N ALA A 16 22.97 -20.46 -7.45
CA ALA A 16 23.10 -20.38 -8.90
C ALA A 16 23.25 -18.92 -9.38
N LEU A 17 22.50 -17.99 -8.77
CA LEU A 17 22.59 -16.57 -9.06
C LEU A 17 23.96 -15.98 -8.70
N LEU A 18 24.55 -16.38 -7.56
CA LEU A 18 25.87 -15.90 -7.13
C LEU A 18 26.94 -16.08 -8.20
N LYS A 19 26.97 -17.25 -8.85
CA LYS A 19 27.92 -17.54 -9.92
C LYS A 19 27.73 -16.63 -11.13
N ALA A 20 26.47 -16.34 -11.48
CA ALA A 20 26.13 -15.52 -12.65
C ALA A 20 26.42 -14.02 -12.44
N ILE A 21 26.33 -13.52 -11.20
CA ILE A 21 26.62 -12.10 -10.88
C ILE A 21 28.11 -11.85 -10.63
N GLU A 22 28.87 -12.86 -10.22
CA GLU A 22 30.32 -12.76 -9.96
C GLU A 22 31.12 -12.72 -11.27
N GLU A 23 30.74 -13.57 -12.24
CA GLU A 23 31.36 -13.64 -13.56
C GLU A 23 30.29 -13.45 -14.65
N PRO A 24 29.74 -12.23 -14.80
CA PRO A 24 28.73 -11.98 -15.82
C PRO A 24 29.35 -12.09 -17.22
N LEU A 25 28.57 -12.57 -18.18
CA LEU A 25 28.96 -12.57 -19.59
C LEU A 25 29.17 -11.13 -20.09
N ASN A 26 29.97 -10.97 -21.15
CA ASN A 26 30.20 -9.66 -21.77
C ASN A 26 28.87 -8.94 -22.08
N ASN A 27 28.82 -7.64 -21.78
CA ASN A 27 27.65 -6.76 -21.95
C ASN A 27 26.39 -7.21 -21.18
N THR A 28 26.54 -7.98 -20.10
CA THR A 28 25.42 -8.39 -19.26
C THR A 28 25.36 -7.57 -17.97
N PHE A 29 24.22 -6.92 -17.73
CA PHE A 29 23.94 -6.16 -16.50
C PHE A 29 22.84 -6.84 -15.69
N PHE A 30 23.02 -6.90 -14.37
CA PHE A 30 22.05 -7.42 -13.42
C PHE A 30 21.41 -6.28 -12.64
N PHE A 31 20.08 -6.23 -12.63
CA PHE A 31 19.30 -5.40 -11.73
C PHE A 31 18.54 -6.32 -10.77
N ILE A 32 18.88 -6.26 -9.50
CA ILE A 32 18.28 -7.08 -8.45
C ILE A 32 17.43 -6.17 -7.57
N ILE A 33 16.14 -6.46 -7.49
CA ILE A 33 15.19 -5.74 -6.64
C ILE A 33 14.96 -6.60 -5.39
N HIS A 34 15.03 -5.94 -4.24
CA HIS A 34 14.92 -6.57 -2.93
C HIS A 34 14.00 -5.72 -2.05
N ASN A 35 13.08 -6.37 -1.34
CA ASN A 35 12.28 -5.70 -0.34
C ASN A 35 13.09 -5.47 0.95
N SER A 36 13.32 -4.21 1.32
CA SER A 36 14.09 -3.87 2.53
C SER A 36 13.48 -4.37 3.85
N ALA A 37 12.23 -4.82 3.86
CA ALA A 37 11.58 -5.43 5.03
C ALA A 37 12.11 -6.84 5.34
N THR A 38 12.78 -7.50 4.40
CA THR A 38 13.37 -8.83 4.56
C THR A 38 14.90 -8.76 4.53
N LYS A 39 15.56 -9.84 4.97
CA LYS A 39 17.02 -9.93 4.93
C LYS A 39 17.46 -10.50 3.58
N ILE A 40 18.25 -9.75 2.83
CA ILE A 40 18.99 -10.27 1.68
C ILE A 40 20.19 -11.12 2.14
N LEU A 41 20.52 -12.16 1.37
CA LEU A 41 21.70 -12.98 1.62
C LEU A 41 22.98 -12.13 1.51
N ASP A 42 23.82 -12.18 2.54
CA ASP A 42 25.02 -11.35 2.63
C ASP A 42 25.99 -11.59 1.44
N THR A 43 25.97 -12.80 0.86
CA THR A 43 26.76 -13.17 -0.32
C THR A 43 26.28 -12.57 -1.63
N VAL A 44 24.97 -12.30 -1.76
CA VAL A 44 24.41 -11.55 -2.89
C VAL A 44 24.76 -10.08 -2.72
N LYS A 45 24.59 -9.55 -1.51
CA LYS A 45 24.90 -8.16 -1.18
C LYS A 45 26.36 -7.81 -1.42
N SER A 46 27.31 -8.70 -1.09
CA SER A 46 28.74 -8.43 -1.29
C SER A 46 29.18 -8.35 -2.76
N ARG A 47 28.36 -8.89 -3.68
CA ARG A 47 28.61 -8.89 -5.14
C ARG A 47 27.81 -7.83 -5.89
N CYS A 48 27.02 -7.02 -5.18
CA CYS A 48 26.16 -6.01 -5.77
C CYS A 48 26.49 -4.63 -5.19
N THR A 49 26.26 -3.58 -5.98
CA THR A 49 26.22 -2.21 -5.46
C THR A 49 24.80 -1.89 -5.02
N GLU A 50 24.62 -1.57 -3.73
CA GLU A 50 23.30 -1.22 -3.19
C GLU A 50 22.90 0.19 -3.64
N PHE A 51 21.71 0.28 -4.25
CA PHE A 51 21.09 1.56 -4.59
C PHE A 51 19.77 1.70 -3.81
N LYS A 52 19.72 2.68 -2.89
CA LYS A 52 18.53 2.95 -2.08
C LYS A 52 17.68 4.04 -2.71
N PHE A 53 16.40 3.76 -2.93
CA PHE A 53 15.45 4.76 -3.40
C PHE A 53 15.04 5.69 -2.25
N ALA A 54 15.45 6.96 -2.34
CA ALA A 54 14.95 8.04 -1.50
C ALA A 54 14.24 9.06 -2.39
N LEU A 55 12.91 9.02 -2.40
CA LEU A 55 12.09 9.93 -3.19
C LEU A 55 11.61 11.10 -2.34
N THR A 56 11.97 12.31 -2.74
CA THR A 56 11.38 13.54 -2.18
C THR A 56 9.92 13.66 -2.60
N THR A 57 9.12 14.43 -1.87
CA THR A 57 7.70 14.67 -2.21
C THR A 57 7.53 15.18 -3.65
N SER A 58 8.40 16.09 -4.11
CA SER A 58 8.40 16.59 -5.49
C SER A 58 8.67 15.48 -6.52
N LYS A 59 9.65 14.59 -6.25
CA LYS A 59 9.90 13.42 -7.10
C LYS A 59 8.71 12.46 -7.10
N LYS A 60 8.13 12.16 -5.93
CA LYS A 60 6.93 11.32 -5.83
C LYS A 60 5.78 11.88 -6.66
N LYS A 61 5.52 13.19 -6.56
CA LYS A 61 4.49 13.90 -7.35
C LYS A 61 4.73 13.73 -8.85
N ASN A 62 5.95 13.98 -9.33
CA ASN A 62 6.28 13.87 -10.75
C ASN A 62 6.13 12.42 -11.26
N ILE A 63 6.58 11.44 -10.47
CA ILE A 63 6.43 10.02 -10.81
C ILE A 63 4.96 9.65 -10.87
N PHE A 64 4.18 10.00 -9.85
CA PHE A 64 2.75 9.74 -9.79
C PHE A 64 2.00 10.36 -10.98
N ALA A 65 2.25 11.64 -11.27
CA ALA A 65 1.65 12.34 -12.40
C ALA A 65 1.98 11.65 -13.74
N ASN A 66 3.22 11.17 -13.93
CA ASN A 66 3.62 10.47 -15.14
C ASN A 66 3.00 9.07 -15.27
N ILE A 67 2.78 8.37 -14.16
CA ILE A 67 2.14 7.05 -14.20
C ILE A 67 0.64 7.19 -14.43
N ILE A 68 -0.06 8.07 -13.68
CA ILE A 68 -1.52 8.17 -13.75
C ILE A 68 -2.01 8.66 -15.12
N ARG A 69 -1.22 9.51 -15.80
CA ARG A 69 -1.49 9.97 -17.18
C ARG A 69 -1.61 8.84 -18.21
N GLN A 70 -1.04 7.66 -17.93
CA GLN A 70 -1.15 6.49 -18.81
C GLN A 70 -2.51 5.81 -18.69
N TYR A 71 -3.25 6.06 -17.61
CA TYR A 71 -4.55 5.47 -17.34
C TYR A 71 -5.70 6.45 -17.52
N LYS A 72 -5.47 7.74 -17.25
CA LYS A 72 -6.44 8.82 -17.45
C LYS A 72 -5.77 10.02 -18.10
N ASN A 73 -6.31 10.45 -19.25
CA ASN A 73 -5.80 11.61 -19.98
C ASN A 73 -6.08 12.94 -19.27
N GLU A 74 -7.13 12.99 -18.44
CA GLU A 74 -7.57 14.19 -17.71
C GLU A 74 -7.41 13.95 -16.20
N PHE A 75 -6.26 14.33 -15.67
CA PHE A 75 -6.06 14.49 -14.24
C PHE A 75 -5.58 15.92 -14.02
N GLU A 76 -6.40 16.73 -13.35
CA GLU A 76 -6.02 18.12 -13.10
C GLU A 76 -4.82 18.18 -12.16
N ILE A 77 -3.94 19.17 -12.38
CA ILE A 77 -2.75 19.37 -11.54
C ILE A 77 -3.13 19.60 -10.08
N ASN A 78 -4.28 20.25 -9.84
CA ASN A 78 -4.79 20.53 -8.50
C ASN A 78 -5.17 19.24 -7.76
N GLU A 79 -5.87 18.31 -8.43
CA GLU A 79 -6.20 16.99 -7.86
C GLU A 79 -4.94 16.19 -7.53
N ILE A 80 -3.93 16.22 -8.40
CA ILE A 80 -2.64 15.56 -8.15
C ILE A 80 -1.98 16.13 -6.88
N ASN A 81 -2.01 17.45 -6.68
CA ASN A 81 -1.43 18.08 -5.49
C ASN A 81 -2.17 17.64 -4.23
N GLU A 82 -3.49 17.71 -4.25
CA GLU A 82 -4.33 17.32 -3.12
C GLU A 82 -4.10 15.86 -2.73
N ILE A 83 -4.04 14.95 -3.70
CA ILE A 83 -3.77 13.53 -3.45
C ILE A 83 -2.38 13.33 -2.86
N ILE A 84 -1.35 13.98 -3.42
CA ILE A 84 0.02 13.83 -2.92
C ILE A 84 0.16 14.39 -1.50
N GLU A 85 -0.50 15.50 -1.18
CA GLU A 85 -0.49 16.07 0.18
C GLU A 85 -1.25 15.18 1.16
N ASN A 86 -2.44 14.71 0.79
CA ASN A 86 -3.25 13.84 1.62
C ASN A 86 -2.62 12.45 1.80
N TYR A 87 -1.77 11.98 0.89
CA TYR A 87 -1.17 10.65 0.93
C TYR A 87 0.37 10.68 0.83
N TYR A 88 1.00 11.72 1.39
CA TYR A 88 2.44 11.99 1.26
C TYR A 88 3.37 10.85 1.70
N PHE A 89 2.93 10.05 2.67
CA PHE A 89 3.71 8.93 3.20
C PHE A 89 3.70 7.71 2.27
N ASP A 90 2.74 7.63 1.35
CA ASP A 90 2.58 6.48 0.49
C ASP A 90 3.50 6.51 -0.74
N THR A 91 3.53 5.41 -1.48
CA THR A 91 4.27 5.26 -2.73
C THR A 91 3.41 5.69 -3.91
N PRO A 92 3.99 6.30 -4.97
CA PRO A 92 3.26 6.62 -6.21
C PRO A 92 2.50 5.43 -6.79
N GLY A 93 3.07 4.21 -6.71
CA GLY A 93 2.42 3.00 -7.21
C GLY A 93 1.14 2.65 -6.45
N ASN A 94 1.15 2.77 -5.12
CA ASN A 94 -0.04 2.57 -4.30
C ASN A 94 -1.12 3.60 -4.60
N LEU A 95 -0.77 4.88 -4.77
CA LEU A 95 -1.73 5.92 -5.15
C LEU A 95 -2.45 5.58 -6.45
N VAL A 96 -1.72 5.11 -7.46
CA VAL A 96 -2.29 4.66 -8.74
C VAL A 96 -3.23 3.47 -8.51
N LYS A 97 -2.84 2.50 -7.69
CA LYS A 97 -3.69 1.34 -7.37
C LYS A 97 -4.99 1.75 -6.66
N TYR A 98 -4.94 2.70 -5.72
CA TYR A 98 -6.13 3.23 -5.06
C TYR A 98 -7.07 3.87 -6.07
N LEU A 99 -6.54 4.77 -6.91
CA LEU A 99 -7.31 5.45 -7.93
C LEU A 99 -7.96 4.47 -8.90
N LEU A 100 -7.22 3.51 -9.43
CA LEU A 100 -7.77 2.51 -10.35
C LEU A 100 -8.81 1.60 -9.69
N ALA A 101 -8.66 1.31 -8.39
CA ALA A 101 -9.66 0.53 -7.66
C ALA A 101 -10.96 1.32 -7.47
N LEU A 102 -10.86 2.59 -7.08
CA LEU A 102 -12.01 3.46 -6.79
C LEU A 102 -12.71 3.96 -8.06
N ASP A 103 -11.95 4.22 -9.13
CA ASP A 103 -12.48 4.68 -10.42
C ASP A 103 -13.45 3.67 -11.05
N LYS A 104 -13.15 2.37 -10.93
CA LYS A 104 -14.05 1.29 -11.35
C LYS A 104 -15.41 1.33 -10.65
N ALA A 105 -15.50 1.97 -9.49
CA ALA A 105 -16.74 2.15 -8.74
C ALA A 105 -17.27 3.60 -8.79
N SER A 106 -16.67 4.47 -9.60
CA SER A 106 -17.02 5.90 -9.68
C SER A 106 -16.96 6.61 -8.32
N ILE A 107 -15.98 6.23 -7.48
CA ILE A 107 -15.73 6.86 -6.17
C ILE A 107 -14.47 7.71 -6.29
N SER A 108 -14.53 8.99 -5.90
CA SER A 108 -13.32 9.79 -5.79
C SER A 108 -12.50 9.40 -4.55
N ILE A 109 -11.18 9.41 -4.66
CA ILE A 109 -10.28 9.25 -3.50
C ILE A 109 -10.35 10.44 -2.52
N THR A 110 -10.76 11.60 -3.02
CA THR A 110 -10.95 12.83 -2.23
C THR A 110 -12.33 12.92 -1.60
N GLU A 111 -13.27 12.05 -2.00
CA GLU A 111 -14.57 11.92 -1.35
C GLU A 111 -14.46 11.31 0.07
N ASN A 112 -15.62 11.22 0.74
CA ASN A 112 -15.78 10.65 2.08
C ASN A 112 -15.04 9.30 2.24
N LYS A 113 -14.08 9.25 3.18
CA LYS A 113 -13.27 8.05 3.45
C LYS A 113 -14.10 6.83 3.82
N LEU A 114 -15.26 7.01 4.43
CA LEU A 114 -16.18 5.93 4.77
C LEU A 114 -16.72 5.21 3.51
N LYS A 115 -16.98 5.94 2.41
CA LYS A 115 -17.33 5.34 1.11
C LYS A 115 -16.17 4.50 0.56
N CYS A 116 -14.95 5.02 0.63
CA CYS A 116 -13.75 4.30 0.20
C CYS A 116 -13.56 3.01 1.01
N ILE A 117 -13.71 3.09 2.34
CA ILE A 117 -13.63 1.94 3.25
C ILE A 117 -14.67 0.89 2.86
N TYR A 118 -15.92 1.29 2.64
CA TYR A 118 -16.98 0.34 2.26
C TYR A 118 -16.72 -0.32 0.91
N HIS A 119 -16.19 0.43 -0.05
CA HIS A 119 -15.76 -0.12 -1.33
C HIS A 119 -14.68 -1.19 -1.14
N PHE A 120 -13.62 -0.90 -0.36
CA PHE A 120 -12.54 -1.87 -0.14
C PHE A 120 -12.99 -3.11 0.65
N ILE A 121 -13.94 -2.97 1.59
CA ILE A 121 -14.57 -4.12 2.26
C ILE A 121 -15.27 -5.03 1.24
N GLU A 122 -16.14 -4.49 0.39
CA GLU A 122 -16.87 -5.30 -0.59
C GLU A 122 -15.95 -5.86 -1.67
N LYS A 123 -14.93 -5.09 -2.08
CA LYS A 123 -13.89 -5.57 -2.99
C LYS A 123 -13.16 -6.77 -2.39
N TYR A 124 -12.68 -6.68 -1.15
CA TYR A 124 -11.97 -7.79 -0.50
C TYR A 124 -12.84 -9.03 -0.34
N LYS A 125 -14.11 -8.89 0.03
CA LYS A 125 -15.05 -10.02 0.12
C LYS A 125 -15.13 -10.82 -1.18
N ASN A 126 -15.06 -10.15 -2.32
CA ASN A 126 -15.16 -10.77 -3.64
C ASN A 126 -13.86 -11.42 -4.10
N GLU A 127 -12.72 -10.73 -3.94
CA GLU A 127 -11.46 -11.15 -4.55
C GLU A 127 -10.47 -11.81 -3.57
N LYS A 128 -10.68 -11.66 -2.25
CA LYS A 128 -9.80 -12.17 -1.18
C LYS A 128 -8.33 -11.77 -1.32
N ASN A 129 -8.06 -10.65 -1.97
CA ASN A 129 -6.71 -10.15 -2.22
C ASN A 129 -6.15 -9.48 -0.95
N PRO A 130 -5.04 -9.97 -0.37
CA PRO A 130 -4.41 -9.36 0.81
C PRO A 130 -4.03 -7.88 0.60
N GLU A 131 -3.71 -7.48 -0.62
CA GLU A 131 -3.40 -6.07 -0.95
C GLU A 131 -4.61 -5.16 -0.66
N THR A 132 -5.82 -5.62 -0.97
CA THR A 132 -7.04 -4.85 -0.71
C THR A 132 -7.33 -4.71 0.79
N LEU A 133 -6.91 -5.66 1.63
CA LEU A 133 -6.93 -5.46 3.09
C LEU A 133 -5.94 -4.39 3.53
N SER A 134 -4.74 -4.35 2.95
CA SER A 134 -3.79 -3.27 3.24
C SER A 134 -4.38 -1.91 2.87
N PHE A 135 -5.14 -1.84 1.78
CA PHE A 135 -5.81 -0.61 1.37
C PHE A 135 -6.93 -0.25 2.36
N LEU A 136 -7.75 -1.22 2.74
CA LEU A 136 -8.78 -1.05 3.75
C LEU A 136 -8.20 -0.49 5.07
N SER A 137 -7.14 -1.10 5.59
CA SER A 137 -6.46 -0.66 6.82
C SER A 137 -5.97 0.78 6.70
N LEU A 138 -5.34 1.15 5.59
CA LEU A 138 -4.89 2.52 5.34
C LEU A 138 -6.05 3.53 5.38
N PHE A 139 -7.16 3.23 4.70
CA PHE A 139 -8.30 4.16 4.65
C PHE A 139 -9.00 4.27 6.02
N ILE A 140 -9.01 3.20 6.83
CA ILE A 140 -9.46 3.26 8.23
C ILE A 140 -8.54 4.17 9.06
N GLU A 141 -7.22 4.04 8.91
CA GLU A 141 -6.28 4.94 9.59
C GLU A 141 -6.50 6.40 9.19
N LYS A 142 -6.73 6.66 7.90
CA LYS A 142 -7.04 8.00 7.40
C LYS A 142 -8.33 8.56 7.98
N PHE A 143 -9.39 7.76 8.03
CA PHE A 143 -10.66 8.15 8.63
C PHE A 143 -10.49 8.59 10.09
N TYR A 144 -9.76 7.81 10.90
CA TYR A 144 -9.52 8.17 12.29
C TYR A 144 -8.59 9.38 12.45
N ASN A 145 -7.58 9.52 11.59
CA ASN A 145 -6.73 10.71 11.59
C ASN A 145 -7.55 11.99 11.34
N GLU A 146 -8.48 11.97 10.39
CA GLU A 146 -9.40 13.09 10.14
C GLU A 146 -10.31 13.37 11.34
N LEU A 147 -10.88 12.34 11.97
CA LEU A 147 -11.69 12.51 13.18
C LEU A 147 -10.90 13.11 14.34
N CYS A 148 -9.66 12.64 14.55
CA CYS A 148 -8.77 13.15 15.59
C CYS A 148 -8.38 14.61 15.37
N LEU A 149 -8.19 15.05 14.12
CA LEU A 149 -7.90 16.44 13.79
C LEU A 149 -9.11 17.36 13.98
N ASN A 150 -10.32 16.85 13.73
CA ASN A 150 -11.56 17.62 13.81
C ASN A 150 -12.15 17.68 15.22
N ASN A 151 -11.92 16.66 16.07
CA ASN A 151 -12.51 16.58 17.41
C ASN A 151 -11.56 15.98 18.45
N ASN A 152 -10.87 16.87 19.18
CA ASN A 152 -9.89 16.46 20.19
C ASN A 152 -10.50 15.87 21.47
N LYS A 153 -11.83 15.95 21.68
CA LYS A 153 -12.46 15.49 22.93
C LYS A 153 -12.49 13.96 23.05
N ASN A 154 -12.54 13.25 21.92
CA ASN A 154 -12.72 11.80 21.87
C ASN A 154 -11.46 11.04 21.42
N LEU A 155 -10.28 11.68 21.41
CA LEU A 155 -9.02 11.11 20.92
C LEU A 155 -8.76 9.69 21.44
N ASN A 156 -8.87 9.48 22.75
CA ASN A 156 -8.62 8.17 23.35
C ASN A 156 -9.58 7.10 22.82
N SER A 157 -10.86 7.45 22.60
CA SER A 157 -11.83 6.52 22.03
C SER A 157 -11.51 6.21 20.58
N TYR A 158 -11.15 7.22 19.79
CA TYR A 158 -10.78 7.05 18.38
C TYR A 158 -9.53 6.18 18.22
N PHE A 159 -8.47 6.44 18.98
CA PHE A 159 -7.27 5.60 18.96
C PHE A 159 -7.55 4.16 19.40
N PHE A 160 -8.39 3.99 20.44
CA PHE A 160 -8.78 2.66 20.90
C PHE A 160 -9.56 1.89 19.82
N ASN A 161 -10.56 2.52 19.20
CA ASN A 161 -11.38 1.89 18.17
C ASN A 161 -10.58 1.61 16.90
N GLN A 162 -9.76 2.56 16.45
CA GLN A 162 -8.80 2.36 15.35
C GLN A 162 -7.92 1.14 15.61
N SER A 163 -7.25 1.09 16.77
CA SER A 163 -6.35 -0.01 17.13
C SER A 163 -7.10 -1.34 17.19
N LYS A 164 -8.33 -1.33 17.74
CA LYS A 164 -9.18 -2.51 17.83
C LYS A 164 -9.58 -3.03 16.45
N ILE A 165 -9.98 -2.15 15.54
CA ILE A 165 -10.36 -2.50 14.17
C ILE A 165 -9.16 -3.07 13.41
N LEU A 166 -8.02 -2.39 13.44
CA LEU A 166 -6.81 -2.85 12.73
C LEU A 166 -6.33 -4.20 13.26
N LYS A 167 -6.39 -4.42 14.58
CA LYS A 167 -6.10 -5.72 15.19
C LYS A 167 -7.06 -6.80 14.71
N GLN A 168 -8.37 -6.52 14.65
CA GLN A 168 -9.35 -7.49 14.15
C GLN A 168 -9.12 -7.83 12.67
N ILE A 169 -8.74 -6.87 11.83
CA ILE A 169 -8.38 -7.13 10.43
C ILE A 169 -7.15 -8.05 10.35
N ASP A 170 -6.13 -7.81 11.17
CA ASP A 170 -4.94 -8.67 11.20
C ASP A 170 -5.25 -10.09 11.69
N GLU A 171 -6.00 -10.22 12.80
CA GLU A 171 -6.45 -11.51 13.33
C GLU A 171 -7.32 -12.27 12.33
N MET A 172 -8.23 -11.57 11.66
CA MET A 172 -9.07 -12.13 10.59
C MET A 172 -8.22 -12.76 9.50
N ARG A 173 -7.21 -12.04 9.01
CA ARG A 173 -6.29 -12.53 7.98
C ARG A 173 -5.43 -13.69 8.47
N ARG A 174 -4.91 -13.60 9.70
CA ARG A 174 -3.97 -14.58 10.26
C ARG A 174 -4.64 -15.90 10.64
N PHE A 175 -5.86 -15.85 11.15
CA PHE A 175 -6.58 -17.01 11.67
C PHE A 175 -7.76 -17.43 10.79
N ASN A 176 -7.95 -16.79 9.63
CA ASN A 176 -9.04 -17.06 8.69
C ASN A 176 -10.42 -17.02 9.36
N LEU A 177 -10.67 -15.96 10.15
CA LEU A 177 -11.90 -15.77 10.92
C LEU A 177 -13.09 -15.39 10.02
N ASP A 178 -14.31 -15.47 10.55
CA ASP A 178 -15.54 -15.09 9.84
C ASP A 178 -15.57 -13.59 9.51
N GLU A 179 -15.20 -13.29 8.27
CA GLU A 179 -15.11 -11.95 7.72
C GLU A 179 -16.46 -11.21 7.70
N LYS A 180 -17.59 -11.92 7.52
CA LYS A 180 -18.88 -11.25 7.33
C LYS A 180 -19.27 -10.49 8.59
N ASN A 181 -19.17 -11.14 9.74
CA ASN A 181 -19.48 -10.55 11.02
C ASN A 181 -18.48 -9.45 11.41
N ILE A 182 -17.19 -9.67 11.14
CA ILE A 182 -16.16 -8.67 11.39
C ILE A 182 -16.40 -7.40 10.56
N PHE A 183 -16.70 -7.52 9.27
CA PHE A 183 -16.95 -6.35 8.44
C PHE A 183 -18.24 -5.61 8.79
N ILE A 184 -19.30 -6.31 9.19
CA ILE A 184 -20.53 -5.65 9.70
C ILE A 184 -20.18 -4.84 10.95
N TRP A 185 -19.48 -5.46 11.90
CA TRP A 185 -19.05 -4.82 13.13
C TRP A 185 -18.16 -3.59 12.89
N ILE A 186 -17.22 -3.66 11.95
CA ILE A 186 -16.39 -2.52 11.54
C ILE A 186 -17.28 -1.39 10.97
N LYS A 187 -18.22 -1.71 10.07
CA LYS A 187 -19.11 -0.70 9.46
C LYS A 187 -19.94 0.03 10.52
N ASP A 188 -20.48 -0.70 11.49
CA ASP A 188 -21.30 -0.13 12.57
C ASP A 188 -20.51 0.86 13.44
N ILE A 189 -19.27 0.53 13.80
CA ILE A 189 -18.40 1.42 14.58
C ILE A 189 -18.10 2.70 13.79
N LEU A 190 -17.62 2.55 12.55
CA LEU A 190 -17.26 3.68 11.71
C LEU A 190 -18.47 4.60 11.45
N GLN A 191 -19.66 4.03 11.26
CA GLN A 191 -20.88 4.80 11.06
C GLN A 191 -21.35 5.52 12.32
N ASN A 192 -21.09 4.97 13.51
CA ASN A 192 -21.37 5.65 14.76
C ASN A 192 -20.42 6.85 15.00
N GLU A 193 -19.15 6.70 14.65
CA GLU A 193 -18.14 7.74 14.84
C GLU A 193 -18.16 8.84 13.78
N ALA A 194 -18.74 8.56 12.61
CA ALA A 194 -18.97 9.55 11.57
C ALA A 194 -20.14 10.52 11.86
N LYS A 195 -20.93 10.28 12.92
CA LYS A 195 -22.03 11.15 13.37
C LYS A 195 -21.51 12.28 14.25
#